data_AF-A0A7Y0SFR8-F1
#
_entry.id   AF-A0A7Y0SFR8-F1
#
_cell.length_a   1.000
_cell.length_b   1.000
_cell.length_c   1.000
_cell.angle_alpha   90.00
_cell.angle_beta   90.00
_cell.angle_gamma   90.00
#
_symmetry.space_group_name_H-M   'P 1'
#
loop_
_entity.id
_entity.type
_entity.pdbx_description
1 polymer ?
#
loop_
_entity_poly.entity_id
_entity_poly.type
_entity_poly.pdbx_seq_one_letter_code
_entity_poly.pdbx_strand_id
1 'polypeptide(L)'
;ADFLSRPILLGLLNGVALTIIVGQFAKVVGLKYEQRYLLERLWEAPQRLTDLHWPTVTLSIVTVVVYLLTKRYRPTWPAAMLAILV
;
A
#
# COMPACT_ATOMS: atom_id res chain seq x y z
N ALA A 1 17.17 9.21 -27.94
CA ALA A 1 16.81 7.83 -28.26
C ALA A 1 15.80 7.34 -27.24
N ASP A 2 14.54 7.26 -27.65
CA ASP A 2 13.48 6.58 -26.91
C ASP A 2 13.71 5.07 -27.03
N PHE A 3 14.61 4.53 -26.21
CA PHE A 3 15.04 3.12 -26.29
C PHE A 3 14.05 2.13 -25.69
N LEU A 4 12.85 2.57 -25.32
CA LEU A 4 11.78 1.72 -24.82
C LEU A 4 10.51 2.08 -25.57
N SER A 5 9.98 1.14 -26.35
CA SER A 5 8.69 1.27 -27.02
C SER A 5 7.63 1.69 -26.00
N ARG A 6 6.79 2.67 -26.34
CA ARG A 6 5.61 3.09 -25.52
C ARG A 6 4.88 1.94 -24.81
N PRO A 7 4.61 0.78 -25.45
CA PRO A 7 4.02 -0.38 -24.77
C PRO A 7 4.87 -0.97 -23.64
N ILE A 8 6.20 -0.97 -23.74
CA ILE A 8 7.11 -1.47 -22.70
C ILE A 8 7.08 -0.55 -21.47
N LEU A 9 7.09 0.77 -21.68
CA LEU A 9 6.96 1.74 -20.58
C LEU A 9 5.62 1.60 -19.85
N LEU A 10 4.53 1.42 -20.59
CA LEU A 10 3.20 1.17 -20.00
C LEU A 10 3.18 -0.16 -19.21
N GLY A 11 3.78 -1.22 -19.75
CA GLY A 11 3.94 -2.49 -19.07
C GLY A 11 4.73 -2.37 -17.76
N LEU A 12 5.86 -1.64 -17.80
CA LEU A 12 6.70 -1.41 -16.64
C LEU A 12 5.97 -0.56 -15.57
N LEU A 13 5.32 0.54 -15.96
CA LEU A 13 4.60 1.41 -15.03
C LEU A 13 3.44 0.67 -14.35
N ASN A 14 2.65 -0.09 -15.11
CA ASN A 14 1.57 -0.89 -14.54
C ASN A 14 2.11 -2.02 -13.64
N GLY A 15 3.20 -2.68 -14.04
CA GLY A 15 3.86 -3.70 -13.22
C GLY A 15 4.36 -3.13 -11.89
N VAL A 16 5.02 -1.97 -11.92
CA VAL A 16 5.50 -1.26 -10.72
C VAL A 16 4.34 -0.76 -9.87
N ALA A 17 3.28 -0.22 -10.46
CA ALA A 17 2.09 0.19 -9.72
C ALA A 17 1.47 -1.00 -8.98
N LEU A 18 1.35 -2.14 -9.64
CA LEU A 18 0.84 -3.37 -9.02
C LEU A 18 1.74 -3.84 -7.88
N THR A 19 3.07 -3.77 -8.05
CA THR A 19 4.00 -4.19 -6.99
C THR A 19 3.95 -3.28 -5.76
N ILE A 20 3.76 -1.98 -5.97
CA ILE A 20 3.54 -1.01 -4.89
C ILE A 20 2.23 -1.30 -4.17
N ILE A 21 1.13 -1.51 -4.90
CA ILE A 21 -0.19 -1.78 -4.30
C ILE A 21 -0.13 -3.02 -3.42
N VAL A 22 0.40 -4.13 -3.93
CA VAL A 22 0.53 -5.38 -3.16
C VAL A 22 1.44 -5.20 -1.95
N GLY A 23 2.58 -4.51 -2.11
CA GLY A 23 3.52 -4.24 -1.03
C GLY A 23 2.99 -3.31 0.06
N GLN A 24 2.12 -2.36 -0.27
CA GLN A 24 1.49 -1.47 0.71
C GLN A 24 0.30 -2.14 1.39
N PHE A 25 -0.51 -2.91 0.65
CA PHE A 25 -1.63 -3.68 1.21
C PHE A 25 -1.15 -4.63 2.31
N ALA A 26 -0.06 -5.34 2.06
CA ALA A 26 0.64 -6.17 3.04
C ALA A 26 0.91 -5.45 4.38
N LYS A 27 1.43 -4.22 4.30
CA LYS A 27 1.75 -3.40 5.49
C LYS A 27 0.51 -2.93 6.24
N VAL A 28 -0.53 -2.51 5.50
CA VAL A 28 -1.81 -2.06 6.06
C VAL A 28 -2.51 -3.17 6.84
N VAL A 29 -2.40 -4.41 6.36
CA VAL A 29 -2.99 -5.59 6.99
C VAL A 29 -2.15 -6.10 8.17
N GLY A 30 -0.96 -5.52 8.41
CA GLY A 30 -0.08 -5.90 9.51
C GLY A 30 0.66 -7.22 9.29
N LEU A 31 0.73 -7.70 8.05
CA LEU A 31 1.44 -8.92 7.69
C LEU A 31 2.91 -8.61 7.45
N LYS A 32 3.78 -9.20 8.28
CA LYS A 32 5.23 -9.16 8.07
C LYS A 32 5.62 -10.29 7.11
N TYR A 33 5.75 -9.94 5.84
CA TYR A 33 6.31 -10.88 4.85
C TYR A 33 7.82 -10.84 4.91
N GLU A 34 8.46 -11.99 5.16
CA GLU A 34 9.92 -12.14 5.03
C GLU A 34 10.35 -12.18 3.56
N GLN A 35 9.45 -12.56 2.66
CA GLN A 35 9.76 -12.75 1.24
C GLN A 35 9.95 -11.44 0.47
N ARG A 36 10.89 -11.46 -0.47
CA ARG A 36 11.23 -10.33 -1.35
C ARG A 36 10.36 -10.25 -2.59
N TYR A 37 9.85 -11.37 -3.10
CA TYR A 37 9.16 -11.42 -4.39
C TYR A 37 7.63 -11.32 -4.26
N LEU A 38 7.00 -10.68 -5.24
CA LEU A 38 5.56 -10.38 -5.22
C LEU A 38 4.68 -11.63 -5.24
N LEU A 39 5.01 -12.59 -6.10
CA LEU A 39 4.27 -13.85 -6.25
C LEU A 39 4.29 -14.67 -4.95
N GLU A 40 5.43 -14.71 -4.27
CA GLU A 40 5.59 -15.37 -2.96
C GLU A 40 4.73 -14.70 -1.90
N ARG A 41 4.70 -13.35 -1.86
CA ARG A 41 3.83 -12.60 -0.94
C ARG A 41 2.35 -12.86 -1.20
N LEU A 42 1.92 -12.94 -2.47
CA LEU A 42 0.54 -13.24 -2.83
C LEU A 42 0.13 -14.65 -2.40
N TRP A 43 1.04 -15.61 -2.49
CA TRP A 43 0.81 -16.99 -2.07
C TRP A 43 0.75 -17.15 -0.54
N GLU A 44 1.66 -16.48 0.18
CA GLU A 44 1.70 -16.51 1.65
C GLU A 44 0.58 -15.69 2.30
N ALA A 45 0.04 -14.68 1.61
CA ALA A 45 -1.02 -13.81 2.13
C ALA A 45 -2.20 -14.59 2.74
N PRO A 46 -2.91 -15.47 2.00
CA PRO A 46 -4.03 -16.24 2.55
C PRO A 46 -3.66 -17.15 3.72
N GLN A 47 -2.42 -17.63 3.77
CA GLN A 47 -1.95 -18.50 4.86
C GLN A 47 -1.68 -17.72 6.16
N ARG A 48 -1.34 -16.43 6.03
CA ARG A 48 -1.02 -15.54 7.17
C ARG A 48 -2.17 -14.61 7.56
N LEU A 49 -3.31 -14.65 6.84
CA LEU A 49 -4.50 -13.86 7.19
C LEU A 49 -5.04 -14.15 8.61
N THR A 50 -4.73 -15.32 9.17
CA THR A 50 -5.10 -15.68 10.55
C THR A 50 -4.17 -15.05 11.60
N ASP A 51 -2.93 -14.71 11.24
CA ASP A 51 -1.92 -14.05 12.11
C ASP A 51 -2.07 -12.51 12.11
N LEU A 52 -3.29 -12.01 11.88
CA LEU A 52 -3.55 -10.59 11.72
C LEU A 52 -3.24 -9.83 13.01
N HIS A 53 -2.35 -8.85 12.91
CA HIS A 53 -2.08 -7.95 14.01
C HIS A 53 -3.16 -6.87 14.06
N TRP A 54 -4.25 -7.17 14.78
CA TRP A 54 -5.40 -6.28 14.97
C TRP A 54 -5.05 -4.83 15.35
N PRO A 55 -4.04 -4.55 16.20
CA PRO A 55 -3.63 -3.17 16.48
C PRO A 55 -3.12 -2.44 15.24
N THR A 56 -2.30 -3.11 14.41
CA THR A 56 -1.75 -2.53 13.17
C THR A 56 -2.83 -2.27 12.13
N VAL A 57 -3.80 -3.18 12.02
CA VAL A 57 -4.95 -3.02 11.11
C VAL A 57 -5.79 -1.82 11.53
N THR A 58 -6.09 -1.73 12.83
CA THR A 58 -6.87 -0.61 13.39
C THR A 58 -6.16 0.72 13.18
N LEU A 59 -4.86 0.78 13.48
CA LEU A 59 -4.04 1.97 13.25
C LEU A 59 -4.08 2.37 11.77
N SER A 60 -3.85 1.42 10.87
CA SER A 60 -3.85 1.67 9.42
C SER A 60 -5.21 2.19 8.92
N ILE A 61 -6.32 1.65 9.44
CA ILE A 61 -7.67 2.14 9.13
C ILE A 61 -7.83 3.58 9.62
N VAL A 62 -7.43 3.88 10.86
CA VAL A 62 -7.54 5.24 11.43
C VAL A 62 -6.71 6.23 10.61
N THR A 63 -5.47 5.89 10.27
CA THR A 63 -4.60 6.72 9.42
C THR A 63 -5.25 7.04 8.07
N VAL A 64 -5.82 6.04 7.39
CA VAL A 64 -6.51 6.21 6.11
C VAL A 64 -7.76 7.08 6.27
N VAL A 65 -8.55 6.85 7.31
CA VAL A 65 -9.75 7.64 7.60
C VAL A 65 -9.40 9.10 7.86
N VAL A 66 -8.39 9.38 8.70
CA VAL A 66 -7.93 10.75 8.99
C VAL A 66 -7.42 11.42 7.72
N TYR A 67 -6.64 10.72 6.90
CA TYR A 67 -6.16 11.25 5.61
C TYR A 67 -7.32 11.61 4.68
N LEU A 68 -8.29 10.69 4.50
CA LEU A 68 -9.44 10.90 3.61
C LEU A 68 -10.37 12.00 4.11
N LEU A 69 -10.66 12.04 5.42
CA LEU A 69 -11.48 13.08 6.04
C LEU A 69 -10.81 14.45 5.88
N THR A 70 -9.51 14.55 6.15
CA THR A 70 -8.77 15.81 5.97
C THR A 70 -8.82 16.25 4.51
N LYS A 71 -8.55 15.34 3.58
CA LYS A 71 -8.60 15.64 2.14
C LYS A 71 -10.00 16.04 1.68
N ARG A 72 -11.05 15.44 2.24
CA ARG A 72 -12.46 15.70 1.88
C ARG A 72 -12.98 17.02 2.45
N TYR A 73 -12.69 17.34 3.70
CA TYR A 73 -13.24 18.51 4.40
C TYR A 73 -12.31 19.74 4.36
N ARG A 74 -11.00 19.55 4.29
CA ARG A 74 -9.99 20.62 4.26
C ARG A 74 -8.87 20.28 3.26
N PRO A 75 -9.15 20.27 1.94
CA PRO A 75 -8.20 19.86 0.91
C PRO A 75 -6.92 20.72 0.84
N THR A 76 -6.95 21.94 1.39
CA THR A 76 -5.78 22.84 1.49
C THR A 76 -4.78 22.40 2.57
N TRP A 77 -5.20 21.53 3.50
CA TRP A 77 -4.34 21.10 4.61
C TRP A 77 -3.46 19.91 4.20
N PRO A 78 -2.23 19.80 4.72
CA PRO A 78 -1.34 18.70 4.43
C PRO A 78 -1.82 17.42 5.15
N ALA A 79 -2.78 16.72 4.55
CA ALA A 79 -3.42 15.52 5.11
C ALA A 79 -2.42 14.42 5.50
N ALA A 80 -1.30 14.30 4.77
CA ALA A 80 -0.23 13.36 5.10
C ALA A 80 0.45 13.69 6.44
N MET A 81 0.58 14.97 6.81
CA MET A 81 1.19 15.36 8.08
C MET A 81 0.29 15.00 9.26
N LEU A 82 -1.03 15.17 9.12
CA LEU A 82 -1.98 14.76 10.16
C LEU A 82 -2.05 13.24 10.32
N ALA A 83 -1.89 12.49 9.23
CA ALA A 83 -1.88 11.04 9.27
C ALA A 83 -0.70 10.47 10.08
N ILE A 84 0.43 11.17 10.18
CA ILE A 84 1.62 10.77 10.95
C ILE A 84 1.42 10.95 12.46
N LEU A 85 0.49 11.82 12.88
CA LEU A 85 0.18 12.08 14.29
C LEU A 85 -0.65 10.97 14.96
N VAL A 86 -1.20 10.06 14.17
CA VAL A 86 -1.95 8.88 14.61
C VAL A 86 -0.98 7.78 14.99
#